data_AF-A0A2H3BB09-F1
#
_entry.id   AF-A0A2H3BB09-F1
#
_cell.length_a   1.000
_cell.length_b   1.000
_cell.length_c   1.000
_cell.angle_alpha   90.00
_cell.angle_beta   90.00
_cell.angle_gamma   90.00
#
_symmetry.space_group_name_H-M   'P 1'
#
loop_
_entity.id
_entity.type
_entity.pdbx_description
1 polymer ?
#
loop_
_entity_poly.entity_id
_entity_poly.type
_entity_poly.pdbx_seq_one_letter_code
_entity_poly.pdbx_strand_id
1 'polypeptide(L)'
;MSLATSSNSFSSYSSIASMTVLIYDLLLLLPTEINYLWLPRPVHPLLLLFALNRYLPLIDTAMIMHWLLHEPSAAQCRLLAFITCPLATLCVFASQVILMLRTYAIWDRHKAVFWCFIGIVIFCFIPEVVGVGLQLKTIQFVGPFDHPGCLSHSSNVANFVYIPVLVSETIIASLTLFKGVQHLRRSSHPFLTELYVSGMFFYACLLFITLANILVPMWAPGMALFLSSFQVNLHSILSNRIMLLILKQRRTYRRYPTEESYTGDVELSDITSDGPRSRNDVENAPGIMPGPDGRIQSTVEINCA
;
A
#
# COMPACT_ATOMS: atom_id res chain seq x y z
N MET A 1 -2.82 39.72 -12.14
CA MET A 1 -1.55 39.63 -11.39
C MET A 1 -1.71 38.92 -10.03
N SER A 2 -2.73 39.19 -9.22
CA SER A 2 -2.94 38.57 -7.89
C SER A 2 -3.27 37.08 -7.86
N LEU A 3 -3.97 36.55 -8.88
CA LEU A 3 -4.36 35.13 -8.95
C LEU A 3 -3.18 34.19 -9.22
N ALA A 4 -2.16 34.63 -9.98
CA ALA A 4 -1.00 33.82 -10.34
C ALA A 4 0.00 33.69 -9.18
N THR A 5 0.25 34.79 -8.45
CA THR A 5 1.04 34.77 -7.20
C THR A 5 0.34 33.92 -6.14
N SER A 6 -0.99 34.04 -6.01
CA SER A 6 -1.80 33.18 -5.14
C SER A 6 -1.63 31.70 -5.48
N SER A 7 -1.78 31.31 -6.74
CA SER A 7 -1.69 29.89 -7.15
C SER A 7 -0.32 29.27 -6.88
N ASN A 8 0.76 29.99 -7.21
CA ASN A 8 2.12 29.53 -6.92
C ASN A 8 2.35 29.35 -5.41
N SER A 9 1.83 30.25 -4.56
CA SER A 9 1.90 30.10 -3.11
C SER A 9 1.14 28.87 -2.62
N PHE A 10 -0.06 28.59 -3.16
CA PHE A 10 -0.83 27.40 -2.81
C PHE A 10 -0.09 26.11 -3.16
N SER A 11 0.47 26.00 -4.37
CA SER A 11 1.28 24.84 -4.76
C SER A 11 2.49 24.66 -3.84
N SER A 12 3.15 25.75 -3.44
CA SER A 12 4.27 25.70 -2.51
C SER A 12 3.89 25.19 -1.13
N TYR A 13 2.83 25.73 -0.52
CA TYR A 13 2.35 25.25 0.77
C TYR A 13 1.92 23.78 0.71
N SER A 14 1.27 23.38 -0.40
CA SER A 14 0.85 22.01 -0.64
C SER A 14 2.02 21.04 -0.66
N SER A 15 3.02 21.34 -1.48
CA SER A 15 4.20 20.48 -1.60
C SER A 15 4.96 20.42 -0.27
N ILE A 16 5.04 21.52 0.50
CA ILE A 16 5.73 21.55 1.81
C ILE A 16 5.00 20.67 2.81
N ALA A 17 3.67 20.81 2.89
CA ALA A 17 2.84 19.97 3.74
C ALA A 17 2.97 18.49 3.35
N SER A 18 2.97 18.19 2.05
CA SER A 18 3.11 16.84 1.53
C SER A 18 4.47 16.21 1.88
N MET A 19 5.57 16.95 1.72
CA MET A 19 6.91 16.52 2.13
C MET A 19 7.00 16.30 3.64
N THR A 20 6.40 17.20 4.43
CA THR A 20 6.39 17.07 5.89
C THR A 20 5.69 15.78 6.32
N VAL A 21 4.55 15.47 5.72
CA VAL A 21 3.82 14.22 5.99
C VAL A 21 4.64 13.01 5.56
N LEU A 22 5.32 13.05 4.40
CA LEU A 22 6.18 11.97 3.92
C LEU A 22 7.35 11.70 4.88
N ILE A 23 8.05 12.74 5.32
CA ILE A 23 9.17 12.63 6.26
C ILE A 23 8.68 12.13 7.63
N TYR A 24 7.56 12.66 8.11
CA TYR A 24 6.97 12.22 9.36
C TYR A 24 6.62 10.72 9.33
N ASP A 25 6.03 10.26 8.22
CA ASP A 25 5.75 8.84 8.00
C ASP A 25 7.01 7.99 7.89
N LEU A 26 8.08 8.51 7.28
CA LEU A 26 9.40 7.88 7.25
C LEU A 26 9.93 7.64 8.65
N LEU A 27 9.98 8.68 9.46
CA LEU A 27 10.54 8.60 10.82
C LEU A 27 9.76 7.64 11.72
N LEU A 28 8.43 7.62 11.60
CA LEU A 28 7.58 6.72 12.39
C LEU A 28 7.78 5.23 12.05
N LEU A 29 7.95 4.91 10.76
CA LEU A 29 8.04 3.53 10.31
C LEU A 29 9.48 3.01 10.26
N LEU A 30 10.49 3.87 10.29
CA LEU A 30 11.90 3.51 10.21
C LEU A 30 12.34 2.42 11.21
N PRO A 31 11.96 2.44 12.51
CA PRO A 31 12.28 1.35 13.43
C PRO A 31 11.66 0.01 12.98
N THR A 32 10.44 0.05 12.44
CA THR A 32 9.76 -1.14 11.92
C THR A 32 10.42 -1.60 10.63
N GLU A 33 10.81 -0.71 9.73
CA GLU A 33 11.50 -1.05 8.48
C GLU A 33 12.83 -1.75 8.75
N ILE A 34 13.66 -1.21 9.66
CA ILE A 34 14.96 -1.81 10.02
C ILE A 34 14.76 -3.25 10.50
N ASN A 35 13.83 -3.45 11.42
CA ASN A 35 13.55 -4.77 11.98
C ASN A 35 12.93 -5.72 10.95
N TYR A 36 11.92 -5.25 10.19
CA TYR A 36 11.06 -6.10 9.37
C TYR A 36 11.49 -6.25 7.90
N LEU A 37 12.38 -5.40 7.42
CA LEU A 37 12.80 -5.36 6.02
C LEU A 37 14.32 -5.53 5.87
N TRP A 38 15.11 -4.76 6.61
CA TRP A 38 16.56 -4.68 6.39
C TRP A 38 17.36 -5.75 7.15
N LEU A 39 16.92 -6.17 8.33
CA LEU A 39 17.66 -7.15 9.14
C LEU A 39 17.68 -8.57 8.52
N PRO A 40 16.58 -9.12 7.97
CA PRO A 40 16.62 -10.48 7.41
C PRO A 40 17.17 -10.59 6.01
N ARG A 41 17.84 -11.72 5.77
CA ARG A 41 18.82 -11.89 4.68
C ARG A 41 18.37 -12.52 3.34
N PRO A 42 17.12 -12.96 3.07
CA PRO A 42 16.75 -13.18 1.69
C PRO A 42 16.26 -11.87 1.06
N VAL A 43 17.08 -11.30 0.17
CA VAL A 43 16.68 -10.21 -0.71
C VAL A 43 15.58 -10.72 -1.65
N HIS A 44 14.34 -10.31 -1.43
CA HIS A 44 13.23 -10.60 -2.32
C HIS A 44 13.02 -9.45 -3.33
N PRO A 45 12.50 -9.70 -4.53
CA PRO A 45 12.17 -8.63 -5.49
C PRO A 45 11.19 -7.60 -4.93
N LEU A 46 10.37 -7.97 -3.94
CA LEU A 46 9.53 -7.05 -3.17
C LEU A 46 10.33 -5.97 -2.42
N LEU A 47 11.57 -6.27 -2.03
CA LEU A 47 12.46 -5.33 -1.33
C LEU A 47 12.84 -4.16 -2.24
N LEU A 48 13.20 -4.46 -3.49
CA LEU A 48 13.52 -3.44 -4.48
C LEU A 48 12.30 -2.55 -4.76
N LEU A 49 11.13 -3.17 -4.97
CA LEU A 49 9.89 -2.43 -5.21
C LEU A 49 9.52 -1.55 -4.01
N PHE A 50 9.70 -2.05 -2.78
CA PHE A 50 9.49 -1.27 -1.56
C PHE A 50 10.47 -0.08 -1.48
N ALA A 51 11.77 -0.32 -1.70
CA ALA A 51 12.78 0.74 -1.64
C ALA A 51 12.51 1.82 -2.71
N LEU A 52 12.19 1.43 -3.94
CA LEU A 52 11.80 2.36 -5.00
C LEU A 52 10.58 3.18 -4.58
N ASN A 53 9.53 2.50 -4.12
CA ASN A 53 8.30 3.16 -3.70
C ASN A 53 8.51 4.10 -2.50
N ARG A 54 9.45 3.80 -1.60
CA ARG A 54 9.72 4.57 -0.38
C ARG A 54 10.61 5.78 -0.62
N TYR A 55 11.70 5.61 -1.37
CA TYR A 55 12.75 6.63 -1.49
C TYR A 55 12.64 7.48 -2.75
N LEU A 56 12.05 6.98 -3.85
CA LEU A 56 11.87 7.80 -5.05
C LEU A 56 10.98 9.03 -4.81
N PRO A 57 9.84 8.95 -4.10
CA PRO A 57 9.02 10.13 -3.82
C PRO A 57 9.75 11.18 -2.97
N LEU A 58 10.68 10.73 -2.10
CA LEU A 58 11.50 11.65 -1.31
C LEU A 58 12.47 12.43 -2.20
N ILE A 59 13.07 11.77 -3.19
CA ILE A 59 13.95 12.42 -4.18
C ILE A 59 13.13 13.39 -5.05
N ASP A 60 11.98 12.93 -5.55
CA ASP A 60 11.08 13.75 -6.38
C ASP A 60 10.63 15.02 -5.66
N THR A 61 10.13 14.89 -4.43
CA THR A 61 9.67 16.03 -3.62
C THR A 61 10.81 16.97 -3.24
N ALA A 62 12.00 16.46 -2.93
CA ALA A 62 13.17 17.29 -2.66
C ALA A 62 13.59 18.12 -3.89
N MET A 63 13.53 17.53 -5.09
CA MET A 63 13.79 18.23 -6.34
C MET A 63 12.75 19.33 -6.61
N ILE A 64 11.47 19.04 -6.39
CA ILE A 64 10.37 20.02 -6.51
C ILE A 64 10.54 21.15 -5.50
N MET A 65 10.92 20.86 -4.25
CA MET A 65 11.17 21.88 -3.23
C MET A 65 12.31 22.81 -3.57
N HIS A 66 13.45 22.25 -3.96
CA HIS A 66 14.61 23.03 -4.36
C HIS A 66 14.26 24.01 -5.48
N TRP A 67 13.42 23.57 -6.40
CA TRP A 67 12.91 24.38 -7.51
C TRP A 67 12.00 25.52 -7.05
N LEU A 68 11.02 25.23 -6.19
CA LEU A 68 10.08 26.22 -5.64
C LEU A 68 10.79 27.37 -4.91
N LEU A 69 11.96 27.12 -4.32
CA LEU A 69 12.70 28.09 -3.53
C LEU A 69 13.66 28.99 -4.33
N HIS A 70 14.09 28.58 -5.53
CA HIS A 70 15.21 29.22 -6.25
C HIS A 70 14.84 30.04 -7.50
N GLU A 71 13.54 30.30 -7.74
CA GLU A 71 13.01 30.98 -8.96
C GLU A 71 13.82 30.73 -10.26
N PRO A 72 13.86 29.47 -10.71
CA PRO A 72 14.77 29.02 -11.75
C PRO A 72 14.39 29.43 -13.18
N SER A 73 15.39 29.43 -14.06
CA SER A 73 15.26 29.84 -15.47
C SER A 73 14.37 28.90 -16.29
N ALA A 74 13.84 29.41 -17.41
CA ALA A 74 13.00 28.62 -18.32
C ALA A 74 13.67 27.33 -18.84
N ALA A 75 15.00 27.31 -19.02
CA ALA A 75 15.73 26.12 -19.44
C ALA A 75 15.81 25.05 -18.34
N GLN A 76 16.07 25.47 -17.10
CA GLN A 76 16.10 24.57 -15.94
C GLN A 76 14.71 23.98 -15.67
N CYS A 77 13.65 24.70 -16.03
CA CYS A 77 12.28 24.23 -15.90
C CYS A 77 11.94 23.08 -16.83
N ARG A 78 12.38 23.18 -18.09
CA ARG A 78 12.20 22.08 -19.04
C ARG A 78 12.89 20.83 -18.54
N LEU A 79 14.13 21.00 -18.08
CA LEU A 79 14.92 19.90 -17.55
C LEU A 79 14.24 19.27 -16.34
N LEU A 80 13.73 20.08 -15.41
CA LEU A 80 13.06 19.57 -14.23
C LEU A 80 11.77 18.83 -14.58
N ALA A 81 10.92 19.39 -15.44
CA ALA A 81 9.70 18.71 -15.88
C ALA A 81 10.02 17.36 -16.54
N PHE A 82 11.08 17.31 -17.35
CA PHE A 82 11.55 16.10 -18.02
C PHE A 82 12.08 15.03 -17.05
N ILE A 83 12.52 15.41 -15.84
CA ILE A 83 12.98 14.47 -14.81
C ILE A 83 11.84 14.09 -13.86
N THR A 84 11.11 15.06 -13.33
CA THR A 84 10.09 14.88 -12.29
C THR A 84 8.82 14.21 -12.80
N CYS A 85 8.35 14.53 -14.02
CA CYS A 85 7.12 13.89 -14.54
C CYS A 85 7.28 12.36 -14.72
N PRO A 86 8.36 11.86 -15.36
CA PRO A 86 8.60 10.41 -15.42
C PRO A 86 8.86 9.79 -14.04
N LEU A 87 9.55 10.50 -13.15
CA LEU A 87 9.83 10.03 -11.80
C LEU A 87 8.55 9.87 -10.97
N ALA A 88 7.65 10.85 -11.00
CA ALA A 88 6.34 10.79 -10.37
C ALA A 88 5.50 9.63 -10.93
N THR A 89 5.50 9.44 -12.25
CA THR A 89 4.82 8.31 -12.92
C THR A 89 5.36 6.97 -12.43
N LEU A 90 6.69 6.85 -12.31
CA LEU A 90 7.34 5.65 -11.79
C LEU A 90 6.96 5.38 -10.32
N CYS A 91 6.84 6.43 -9.51
CA CYS A 91 6.40 6.31 -8.11
C CYS A 91 4.96 5.79 -8.01
N VAL A 92 4.04 6.37 -8.79
CA VAL A 92 2.63 5.94 -8.86
C VAL A 92 2.54 4.50 -9.34
N PHE A 93 3.28 4.13 -10.39
CA PHE A 93 3.32 2.76 -10.88
C PHE A 93 3.84 1.77 -9.83
N ALA A 94 4.93 2.10 -9.14
CA ALA A 94 5.48 1.24 -8.08
C ALA A 94 4.44 1.01 -6.95
N SER A 95 3.74 2.07 -6.55
CA SER A 95 2.62 1.98 -5.60
C SER A 95 1.50 1.08 -6.12
N GLN A 96 1.02 1.29 -7.35
CA GLN A 96 -0.04 0.47 -7.94
C GLN A 96 0.35 -1.00 -8.01
N VAL A 97 1.59 -1.33 -8.39
CA VAL A 97 2.08 -2.72 -8.42
C VAL A 97 2.05 -3.34 -7.03
N ILE A 98 2.43 -2.60 -5.97
CA ILE A 98 2.32 -3.09 -4.58
C ILE A 98 0.86 -3.41 -4.24
N LEU A 99 -0.07 -2.52 -4.58
CA LEU A 99 -1.51 -2.70 -4.32
C LEU A 99 -2.09 -3.87 -5.13
N MET A 100 -1.67 -4.06 -6.39
CA MET A 100 -2.04 -5.21 -7.21
C MET A 100 -1.52 -6.52 -6.62
N LEU A 101 -0.23 -6.60 -6.26
CA LEU A 101 0.38 -7.79 -5.65
C LEU A 101 -0.34 -8.18 -4.35
N ARG A 102 -0.68 -7.20 -3.53
CA ARG A 102 -1.50 -7.40 -2.32
C ARG A 102 -2.87 -7.98 -2.68
N THR A 103 -3.58 -7.34 -3.61
CA THR A 103 -4.93 -7.76 -4.00
C THR A 103 -4.90 -9.17 -4.60
N TYR A 104 -3.88 -9.50 -5.37
CA TYR A 104 -3.65 -10.84 -5.91
C TYR A 104 -3.46 -11.88 -4.80
N ALA A 105 -2.70 -11.55 -3.75
CA ALA A 105 -2.52 -12.42 -2.60
C ALA A 105 -3.81 -12.62 -1.79
N ILE A 106 -4.63 -11.56 -1.62
CA ILE A 106 -5.95 -11.63 -0.96
C ILE A 106 -6.92 -12.53 -1.73
N TRP A 107 -6.79 -12.57 -3.05
CA TRP A 107 -7.57 -13.45 -3.93
C TRP A 107 -6.99 -14.85 -4.09
N ASP A 108 -6.10 -15.27 -3.18
CA ASP A 108 -5.47 -16.60 -3.20
C ASP A 108 -4.87 -16.95 -4.57
N ARG A 109 -4.26 -15.95 -5.23
CA ARG A 109 -3.63 -16.07 -6.55
C ARG A 109 -4.56 -16.54 -7.66
N HIS A 110 -5.84 -16.17 -7.61
CA HIS A 110 -6.81 -16.53 -8.62
C HIS A 110 -6.45 -15.98 -10.01
N LYS A 111 -6.43 -16.85 -11.03
CA LYS A 111 -5.97 -16.53 -12.41
C LYS A 111 -6.74 -15.38 -13.05
N ALA A 112 -8.05 -15.23 -12.78
CA ALA A 112 -8.83 -14.14 -13.35
C ALA A 112 -8.35 -12.75 -12.88
N VAL A 113 -7.92 -12.64 -11.63
CA VAL A 113 -7.38 -11.38 -11.07
C VAL A 113 -6.03 -11.07 -11.68
N PHE A 114 -5.21 -12.09 -11.93
CA PHE A 114 -3.94 -11.94 -12.65
C PHE A 114 -4.16 -11.35 -14.05
N TRP A 115 -5.06 -11.94 -14.85
CA TRP A 115 -5.38 -11.43 -16.19
C TRP A 115 -5.98 -10.02 -16.15
N CYS A 116 -6.79 -9.71 -15.14
CA CYS A 116 -7.29 -8.36 -14.91
C CYS A 116 -6.14 -7.36 -14.71
N PHE A 117 -5.14 -7.68 -13.88
CA PHE A 117 -3.99 -6.80 -13.66
C PHE A 117 -3.09 -6.64 -14.88
N ILE A 118 -2.90 -7.70 -15.68
CA ILE A 118 -2.25 -7.57 -16.99
C ILE A 118 -3.02 -6.58 -17.88
N GLY A 119 -4.36 -6.65 -17.88
CA GLY A 119 -5.21 -5.68 -18.55
C GLY A 119 -4.98 -4.25 -18.04
N ILE A 120 -4.90 -4.02 -16.73
CA ILE A 120 -4.64 -2.69 -16.16
C ILE A 120 -3.28 -2.15 -16.64
N VAL A 121 -2.23 -2.96 -16.62
CA VAL A 121 -0.90 -2.53 -17.10
C VAL A 121 -0.96 -2.12 -18.58
N ILE A 122 -1.64 -2.90 -19.42
CA ILE A 122 -1.72 -2.61 -20.86
C ILE A 122 -2.61 -1.39 -21.14
N PHE A 123 -3.79 -1.31 -20.52
CA PHE A 123 -4.83 -0.34 -20.87
C PHE A 123 -4.83 0.92 -20.00
N CYS A 124 -4.18 0.91 -18.84
CA CYS A 124 -4.09 2.10 -17.99
C CYS A 124 -2.66 2.67 -17.98
N PHE A 125 -1.66 1.83 -17.72
CA PHE A 125 -0.29 2.32 -17.56
C PHE A 125 0.37 2.75 -18.88
N ILE A 126 0.17 2.01 -19.98
CA ILE A 126 0.73 2.45 -21.28
C ILE A 126 0.15 3.80 -21.72
N PRO A 127 -1.18 4.04 -21.69
CA PRO A 127 -1.73 5.36 -21.97
C PRO A 127 -1.23 6.46 -21.04
N GLU A 128 -1.01 6.18 -19.76
CA GLU A 128 -0.43 7.13 -18.80
C GLU A 128 0.98 7.56 -19.23
N VAL A 129 1.87 6.60 -19.57
CA VAL A 129 3.23 6.89 -20.05
C VAL A 129 3.21 7.70 -21.35
N VAL A 130 2.33 7.34 -22.29
CA VAL A 130 2.14 8.10 -23.54
C VAL A 130 1.63 9.51 -23.24
N GLY A 131 0.67 9.65 -22.31
CA GLY A 131 0.11 10.91 -21.86
C GLY A 131 1.18 11.83 -21.30
N VAL A 132 2.07 11.32 -20.44
CA VAL A 132 3.22 12.07 -19.90
C VAL A 132 4.18 12.48 -21.01
N GLY A 133 4.47 11.60 -21.98
CA GLY A 133 5.31 11.96 -23.13
C GLY A 133 4.72 13.06 -24.01
N LEU A 134 3.40 13.02 -24.23
CA LEU A 134 2.67 14.07 -24.95
C LEU A 134 2.63 15.37 -24.15
N GLN A 135 2.47 15.28 -22.83
CA GLN A 135 2.52 16.40 -21.92
C GLN A 135 3.85 17.11 -22.04
N LEU A 136 4.97 16.41 -21.89
CA LEU A 136 6.31 16.97 -22.01
C LEU A 136 6.58 17.67 -23.35
N LYS A 137 5.95 17.19 -24.44
CA LYS A 137 6.04 17.83 -25.77
C LYS A 137 5.15 19.06 -25.91
N THR A 138 4.02 19.10 -25.21
CA THR A 138 3.01 20.17 -25.31
C THR A 138 3.19 21.29 -24.29
N ILE A 139 4.11 21.13 -23.31
CA ILE A 139 4.46 22.21 -22.38
C ILE A 139 5.04 23.39 -23.18
N GLN A 140 4.24 24.44 -23.34
CA GLN A 140 4.69 25.74 -23.81
C GLN A 140 5.32 26.45 -22.60
N PHE A 141 6.64 26.58 -22.59
CA PHE A 141 7.34 27.30 -21.53
C PHE A 141 7.17 28.80 -21.79
N VAL A 142 6.23 29.42 -21.07
CA VAL A 142 5.99 30.86 -21.16
C VAL A 142 7.25 31.57 -20.65
N GLY A 143 7.78 32.49 -21.46
CA GLY A 143 9.00 33.23 -21.16
C GLY A 143 8.89 34.12 -19.91
N PRO A 144 10.02 34.73 -19.47
CA PRO A 144 10.15 35.39 -18.16
C PRO A 144 9.21 36.57 -17.89
N PHE A 145 8.52 37.07 -18.92
CA PHE A 145 7.78 38.32 -18.85
C PHE A 145 6.27 38.19 -18.69
N ASP A 146 5.68 36.99 -18.86
CA ASP A 146 4.22 36.90 -18.83
C ASP A 146 3.63 36.09 -17.67
N HIS A 147 4.24 35.04 -17.13
CA HIS A 147 3.64 34.28 -16.03
C HIS A 147 4.71 33.57 -15.18
N PRO A 148 4.79 33.79 -13.85
CA PRO A 148 5.77 33.13 -12.98
C PRO A 148 5.47 31.64 -12.70
N GLY A 149 4.59 31.00 -13.47
CA GLY A 149 4.25 29.59 -13.35
C GLY A 149 4.91 28.80 -14.45
N CYS A 150 5.90 27.97 -14.13
CA CYS A 150 6.68 27.29 -15.16
C CYS A 150 5.99 26.06 -15.79
N LEU A 151 4.78 25.76 -15.34
CA LEU A 151 4.00 24.60 -15.78
C LEU A 151 2.55 25.05 -16.01
N SER A 152 2.21 25.41 -17.24
CA SER A 152 0.81 25.54 -17.65
C SER A 152 0.41 24.25 -18.36
N HIS A 153 -0.30 23.38 -17.66
CA HIS A 153 -0.89 22.19 -18.28
C HIS A 153 -2.08 22.59 -19.16
N SER A 154 -2.13 22.05 -20.37
CA SER A 154 -3.39 21.95 -21.09
C SER A 154 -4.32 20.99 -20.35
N SER A 155 -5.53 21.44 -20.02
CA SER A 155 -6.54 20.65 -19.29
C SER A 155 -6.82 19.30 -19.95
N ASN A 156 -6.78 19.25 -21.28
CA ASN A 156 -7.00 18.04 -22.04
C ASN A 156 -5.89 17.00 -21.84
N VAL A 157 -4.63 17.43 -21.68
CA VAL A 157 -3.49 16.53 -21.57
C VAL A 157 -3.36 15.96 -20.15
N ALA A 158 -3.70 16.74 -19.12
CA ALA A 158 -3.75 16.26 -17.74
C ALA A 158 -4.77 15.12 -17.56
N ASN A 159 -5.90 15.18 -18.26
CA ASN A 159 -6.91 14.11 -18.23
C ASN A 159 -6.37 12.77 -18.74
N PHE A 160 -5.49 12.77 -19.75
CA PHE A 160 -4.87 11.53 -20.25
C PHE A 160 -3.95 10.84 -19.23
N VAL A 161 -3.47 11.57 -18.22
CA VAL A 161 -2.61 11.02 -17.15
C VAL A 161 -3.47 10.52 -15.99
N TYR A 162 -4.43 11.33 -15.52
CA TYR A 162 -5.19 11.00 -14.31
C TYR A 162 -6.39 10.06 -14.53
N ILE A 163 -7.02 10.05 -15.71
CA ILE A 163 -8.14 9.14 -15.97
C ILE A 163 -7.71 7.66 -15.90
N PRO A 164 -6.62 7.22 -16.57
CA PRO A 164 -6.14 5.85 -16.43
C PRO A 164 -5.81 5.46 -14.99
N VAL A 165 -5.22 6.38 -14.23
CA VAL A 165 -4.88 6.19 -12.81
C VAL A 165 -6.15 6.04 -11.97
N LEU A 166 -7.17 6.87 -12.19
CA LEU A 166 -8.46 6.74 -11.50
C LEU A 166 -9.12 5.38 -11.78
N VAL A 167 -9.09 4.93 -13.03
CA VAL A 167 -9.66 3.64 -13.45
C VAL A 167 -8.92 2.49 -12.77
N SER A 168 -7.58 2.48 -12.79
CA SER A 168 -6.79 1.43 -12.14
C SER A 168 -7.00 1.40 -10.63
N GLU A 169 -7.00 2.56 -9.96
CA GLU A 169 -7.28 2.69 -8.53
C GLU A 169 -8.68 2.14 -8.18
N THR A 170 -9.70 2.49 -8.97
CA THR A 170 -11.08 2.05 -8.73
C THR A 170 -11.22 0.54 -8.86
N ILE A 171 -10.58 -0.07 -9.87
CA ILE A 171 -10.59 -1.52 -10.06
C ILE A 171 -9.89 -2.23 -8.90
N ILE A 172 -8.70 -1.77 -8.50
CA ILE A 172 -7.95 -2.37 -7.38
C ILE A 172 -8.71 -2.22 -6.06
N ALA A 173 -9.27 -1.03 -5.80
CA ALA A 173 -10.04 -0.75 -4.60
C ALA A 173 -11.32 -1.59 -4.54
N SER A 174 -12.06 -1.71 -5.64
CA SER A 174 -13.29 -2.53 -5.70
C SER A 174 -13.02 -4.01 -5.50
N LEU A 175 -11.97 -4.56 -6.13
CA LEU A 175 -11.56 -5.96 -5.91
C LEU A 175 -11.12 -6.22 -4.47
N THR A 176 -10.41 -5.26 -3.86
CA THR A 176 -9.98 -5.34 -2.46
C THR A 176 -11.19 -5.27 -1.52
N LEU A 177 -12.12 -4.34 -1.76
CA LEU A 177 -13.32 -4.14 -0.94
C LEU A 177 -14.25 -5.34 -1.01
N PHE A 178 -14.54 -5.83 -2.21
CA PHE A 178 -15.42 -6.98 -2.40
C PHE A 178 -14.93 -8.19 -1.61
N LYS A 179 -13.63 -8.49 -1.73
CA LYS A 179 -13.03 -9.62 -1.02
C LYS A 179 -12.90 -9.36 0.48
N GLY A 180 -12.64 -8.11 0.87
CA GLY A 180 -12.59 -7.68 2.25
C GLY A 180 -13.91 -7.85 2.98
N VAL A 181 -15.00 -7.38 2.39
CA VAL A 181 -16.36 -7.55 2.94
C VAL A 181 -16.74 -9.03 2.99
N GLN A 182 -16.40 -9.81 1.96
CA GLN A 182 -16.64 -11.26 1.96
C GLN A 182 -15.91 -11.95 3.12
N HIS A 183 -14.65 -11.59 3.38
CA HIS A 183 -13.86 -12.19 4.44
C HIS A 183 -14.33 -11.74 5.83
N LEU A 184 -14.62 -10.45 6.00
CA LEU A 184 -15.10 -9.88 7.26
C LEU A 184 -16.49 -10.42 7.66
N ARG A 185 -17.35 -10.69 6.68
CA ARG A 185 -18.66 -11.33 6.92
C ARG A 185 -18.54 -12.79 7.36
N ARG A 186 -17.45 -13.48 7.01
CA ARG A 186 -17.20 -14.89 7.37
C ARG A 186 -16.35 -15.07 8.61
N SER A 187 -15.51 -14.08 8.96
CA SER A 187 -14.56 -14.16 10.06
C SER A 187 -14.41 -12.80 10.72
N SER A 188 -14.73 -12.70 12.01
CA SER A 188 -14.66 -11.47 12.81
C SER A 188 -13.35 -11.37 13.61
N HIS A 189 -12.20 -11.56 12.95
CA HIS A 189 -10.93 -11.36 13.64
C HIS A 189 -10.68 -9.83 13.76
N PRO A 190 -10.49 -9.28 14.98
CA PRO A 190 -10.41 -7.82 15.21
C PRO A 190 -9.32 -7.14 14.37
N PHE A 191 -8.19 -7.81 14.16
CA PHE A 191 -7.12 -7.32 13.28
C PHE A 191 -7.52 -7.17 11.80
N LEU A 192 -8.33 -8.09 11.25
CA LEU A 192 -8.81 -7.99 9.87
C LEU A 192 -9.73 -6.77 9.73
N THR A 193 -10.56 -6.53 10.74
CA THR A 193 -11.44 -5.36 10.81
C THR A 193 -10.62 -4.07 10.79
N GLU A 194 -9.60 -3.96 11.64
CA GLU A 194 -8.75 -2.76 11.70
C GLU A 194 -7.98 -2.54 10.38
N LEU A 195 -7.41 -3.59 9.80
CA LEU A 195 -6.68 -3.54 8.54
C LEU A 195 -7.57 -3.10 7.36
N TYR A 196 -8.80 -3.63 7.29
CA TYR A 196 -9.73 -3.27 6.23
C TYR A 196 -10.33 -1.88 6.44
N VAL A 197 -10.76 -1.52 7.64
CA VAL A 197 -11.36 -0.20 7.90
C VAL A 197 -10.33 0.92 7.67
N SER A 198 -9.13 0.77 8.24
CA SER A 198 -8.05 1.74 8.07
C SER A 198 -7.61 1.81 6.60
N GLY A 199 -7.35 0.65 5.97
CA GLY A 199 -6.94 0.58 4.57
C GLY A 199 -7.97 1.14 3.59
N MET A 200 -9.27 0.88 3.81
CA MET A 200 -10.34 1.36 2.95
C MET A 200 -10.54 2.88 3.05
N PHE A 201 -10.40 3.46 4.25
CA PHE A 201 -10.44 4.90 4.42
C PHE A 201 -9.34 5.58 3.58
N PHE A 202 -8.11 5.05 3.63
CA PHE A 202 -7.02 5.58 2.82
C PHE A 202 -7.25 5.41 1.31
N TYR A 203 -7.81 4.30 0.84
CA TYR A 203 -8.19 4.14 -0.57
C TYR A 203 -9.24 5.15 -1.01
N ALA A 204 -10.24 5.43 -0.16
CA ALA A 204 -11.26 6.45 -0.45
C ALA A 204 -10.63 7.84 -0.54
N CYS A 205 -9.71 8.18 0.36
CA CYS A 205 -8.97 9.44 0.31
C CYS A 205 -8.13 9.56 -0.98
N LEU A 206 -7.46 8.50 -1.41
CA LEU A 206 -6.70 8.50 -2.67
C LEU A 206 -7.60 8.72 -3.87
N LEU A 207 -8.69 7.96 -4.00
CA LEU A 207 -9.65 8.11 -5.09
C LEU A 207 -10.22 9.53 -5.14
N PHE A 208 -10.51 10.12 -3.97
CA PHE A 208 -10.99 11.49 -3.88
C PHE A 208 -9.94 12.50 -4.37
N ILE A 209 -8.67 12.32 -4.01
CA ILE A 209 -7.58 13.18 -4.46
C ILE A 209 -7.35 13.05 -5.96
N THR A 210 -7.34 11.82 -6.50
CA THR A 210 -7.22 11.57 -7.93
C THR A 210 -8.39 12.21 -8.70
N LEU A 211 -9.62 12.09 -8.19
CA LEU A 211 -10.79 12.76 -8.76
C LEU A 211 -10.67 14.28 -8.71
N ALA A 212 -10.19 14.83 -7.58
CA ALA A 212 -9.96 16.26 -7.45
C ALA A 212 -8.87 16.75 -8.42
N ASN A 213 -7.82 15.96 -8.69
CA ASN A 213 -6.81 16.28 -9.71
C ASN A 213 -7.38 16.34 -11.14
N ILE A 214 -8.49 15.64 -11.43
CA ILE A 214 -9.20 15.73 -12.71
C ILE A 214 -10.16 16.93 -12.73
N LEU A 215 -10.93 17.12 -11.66
CA LEU A 215 -11.99 18.14 -11.62
C LEU A 215 -11.44 19.56 -11.45
N VAL A 216 -10.46 19.77 -10.56
CA VAL A 216 -9.94 21.10 -10.24
C VAL A 216 -9.44 21.86 -11.47
N PRO A 217 -8.66 21.28 -12.40
CA PRO A 217 -8.26 21.95 -13.64
C PRO A 217 -9.43 22.38 -14.55
N MET A 218 -10.59 21.71 -14.48
CA MET A 218 -11.76 22.09 -15.29
C MET A 218 -12.42 23.37 -14.81
N TRP A 219 -12.42 23.59 -13.48
CA TRP A 219 -13.05 24.75 -12.86
C TRP A 219 -12.06 25.91 -12.64
N ALA A 220 -10.81 25.58 -12.33
CA ALA A 220 -9.74 26.52 -12.03
C ALA A 220 -8.43 26.03 -12.69
N PRO A 221 -8.20 26.32 -13.98
CA PRO A 221 -7.01 25.85 -14.71
C PRO A 221 -5.69 26.31 -14.06
N GLY A 222 -5.71 27.40 -13.30
CA GLY A 222 -4.55 27.89 -12.55
C GLY A 222 -4.13 27.01 -11.37
N MET A 223 -4.95 26.06 -10.89
CA MET A 223 -4.69 25.26 -9.68
C MET A 223 -4.32 23.80 -9.97
N ALA A 224 -4.01 23.46 -11.22
CA ALA A 224 -3.92 22.08 -11.71
C ALA A 224 -2.82 21.21 -11.06
N LEU A 225 -1.85 21.82 -10.37
CA LEU A 225 -0.71 21.10 -9.75
C LEU A 225 -0.85 20.94 -8.23
N PHE A 226 -1.86 21.56 -7.62
CA PHE A 226 -1.94 21.66 -6.15
C PHE A 226 -2.01 20.29 -5.46
N LEU A 227 -2.73 19.32 -6.01
CA LEU A 227 -2.93 18.00 -5.39
C LEU A 227 -2.02 16.90 -5.95
N SER A 228 -1.21 17.19 -6.97
CA SER A 228 -0.37 16.19 -7.63
C SER A 228 0.70 15.62 -6.68
N SER A 229 1.41 16.49 -5.96
CA SER A 229 2.41 16.05 -4.97
C SER A 229 1.78 15.22 -3.85
N PHE A 230 0.58 15.58 -3.40
CA PHE A 230 -0.16 14.79 -2.41
C PHE A 230 -0.52 13.41 -2.94
N GLN A 231 -0.96 13.30 -4.19
CA GLN A 231 -1.31 12.02 -4.77
C GLN A 231 -0.10 11.06 -4.79
N VAL A 232 1.05 11.51 -5.30
CA VAL A 232 2.27 10.69 -5.37
C VAL A 232 2.73 10.24 -3.98
N ASN A 233 2.77 11.17 -3.02
CA ASN A 233 3.24 10.88 -1.67
C ASN A 233 2.27 9.97 -0.90
N LEU A 234 0.96 10.21 -1.01
CA LEU A 234 -0.03 9.36 -0.36
C LEU A 234 -0.07 7.96 -0.96
N HIS A 235 0.13 7.81 -2.27
CA HIS A 235 0.29 6.50 -2.90
C HIS A 235 1.43 5.72 -2.28
N SER A 236 2.59 6.37 -2.15
CA SER A 236 3.76 5.79 -1.52
C SER A 236 3.49 5.40 -0.06
N ILE A 237 3.03 6.35 0.76
CA ILE A 237 2.76 6.15 2.19
C ILE A 237 1.79 4.99 2.40
N LEU A 238 0.67 4.97 1.66
CA LEU A 238 -0.34 3.93 1.80
C LEU A 238 0.23 2.55 1.49
N SER A 239 0.89 2.44 0.33
CA SER A 239 1.47 1.18 -0.14
C SER A 239 2.52 0.65 0.85
N ASN A 240 3.36 1.54 1.40
CA ASN A 240 4.40 1.19 2.37
C ASN A 240 3.82 0.76 3.72
N ARG A 241 2.85 1.50 4.27
CA ARG A 241 2.18 1.17 5.53
C ARG A 241 1.54 -0.21 5.47
N ILE A 242 0.77 -0.48 4.41
CA ILE A 242 0.11 -1.76 4.24
C ILE A 242 1.13 -2.89 4.10
N MET A 243 2.19 -2.70 3.31
CA MET A 243 3.25 -3.68 3.15
C MET A 243 3.90 -4.04 4.50
N LEU A 244 4.25 -3.03 5.30
CA LEU A 244 4.86 -3.22 6.61
C LEU A 244 3.91 -3.91 7.60
N LEU A 245 2.62 -3.58 7.59
CA LEU A 245 1.61 -4.29 8.40
C LEU A 245 1.54 -5.78 8.06
N ILE A 246 1.54 -6.12 6.76
CA ILE A 246 1.53 -7.51 6.29
C ILE A 246 2.81 -8.24 6.69
N LEU A 247 3.98 -7.61 6.51
CA LEU A 247 5.27 -8.19 6.90
C LEU A 247 5.36 -8.43 8.41
N LYS A 248 4.88 -7.47 9.21
CA LYS A 248 4.79 -7.59 10.66
C LYS A 248 3.95 -8.80 11.05
N GLN A 249 2.75 -8.92 10.48
CA GLN A 249 1.85 -10.04 10.75
C GLN A 249 2.47 -11.39 10.33
N ARG A 250 3.03 -11.50 9.13
CA ARG A 250 3.63 -12.74 8.63
C ARG A 250 4.75 -13.22 9.55
N ARG A 251 5.53 -12.30 10.13
CA ARG A 251 6.56 -12.64 11.12
C ARG A 251 6.00 -13.03 12.47
N THR A 252 4.97 -12.34 12.96
CA THR A 252 4.30 -12.72 14.21
C THR A 252 3.72 -14.13 14.07
N TYR A 253 3.04 -14.42 12.97
CA TYR A 253 2.52 -15.75 12.66
C TYR A 253 3.64 -16.81 12.53
N ARG A 254 4.78 -16.47 11.92
CA ARG A 254 5.93 -17.40 11.83
C ARG A 254 6.59 -17.66 13.20
N ARG A 255 6.63 -16.67 14.10
CA ARG A 255 7.22 -16.82 15.45
C ARG A 255 6.29 -17.53 16.43
N TYR A 256 5.00 -17.29 16.30
CA TYR A 256 3.96 -17.92 17.09
C TYR A 256 2.94 -18.53 16.14
N PRO A 257 3.26 -19.66 15.48
CA PRO A 257 2.25 -20.45 14.78
C PRO A 257 1.34 -20.98 15.89
N THR A 258 0.29 -20.24 16.21
CA THR A 258 -0.51 -20.53 17.40
C THR A 258 -1.26 -21.82 17.17
N GLU A 259 -1.23 -22.66 18.19
CA GLU A 259 -2.13 -23.75 18.54
C GLU A 259 -3.61 -23.30 18.54
N GLU A 260 -4.13 -22.75 17.44
CA GLU A 260 -5.55 -22.40 17.27
C GLU A 260 -6.40 -23.63 16.91
N SER A 261 -6.22 -24.74 17.66
CA SER A 261 -7.14 -25.88 17.61
C SER A 261 -7.49 -26.49 18.97
N TYR A 262 -7.06 -25.94 20.12
CA TYR A 262 -7.34 -26.54 21.43
C TYR A 262 -7.67 -25.56 22.57
N THR A 263 -8.25 -24.40 22.29
CA THR A 263 -8.83 -23.52 23.34
C THR A 263 -10.30 -23.20 23.07
N GLY A 264 -11.05 -24.22 22.64
CA GLY A 264 -12.52 -24.21 22.60
C GLY A 264 -13.17 -25.08 23.70
N ASP A 265 -12.51 -26.16 24.14
CA ASP A 265 -13.16 -27.18 24.97
C ASP A 265 -12.24 -27.72 26.08
N VAL A 266 -11.92 -26.93 27.10
CA VAL A 266 -11.49 -27.48 28.41
C VAL A 266 -12.10 -26.64 29.55
N GLU A 267 -13.04 -27.29 30.22
CA GLU A 267 -13.46 -27.15 31.62
C GLU A 267 -13.97 -25.78 32.13
N LEU A 268 -15.29 -25.66 32.17
CA LEU A 268 -15.95 -24.99 33.29
C LEU A 268 -17.22 -25.75 33.71
N SER A 269 -17.04 -26.93 34.32
CA SER A 269 -17.96 -27.44 35.35
C SER A 269 -17.38 -28.70 36.00
N ASP A 270 -16.37 -28.53 36.85
CA ASP A 270 -16.26 -29.35 38.05
C ASP A 270 -15.42 -28.55 39.05
N ILE A 271 -16.09 -27.96 40.04
CA ILE A 271 -15.68 -27.75 41.44
C ILE A 271 -16.87 -27.05 42.11
N THR A 272 -17.73 -27.86 42.72
CA THR A 272 -18.31 -27.54 44.03
C THR A 272 -18.46 -28.85 44.78
N SER A 273 -17.56 -29.07 45.74
CA SER A 273 -17.65 -30.12 46.75
C SER A 273 -18.57 -29.67 47.88
N ASP A 274 -19.53 -30.51 48.28
CA ASP A 274 -19.75 -31.00 49.66
C ASP A 274 -21.22 -31.37 49.94
N GLY A 275 -21.46 -32.62 50.36
CA GLY A 275 -22.66 -33.02 51.12
C GLY A 275 -23.26 -34.40 50.77
N PRO A 276 -23.47 -35.31 51.74
CA PRO A 276 -23.50 -36.77 51.49
C PRO A 276 -24.92 -37.35 51.31
N ARG A 277 -25.01 -38.56 50.71
CA ARG A 277 -25.82 -39.74 51.17
C ARG A 277 -26.28 -40.65 50.01
N SER A 278 -26.30 -41.96 50.31
CA SER A 278 -27.06 -43.06 49.67
C SER A 278 -26.31 -43.82 48.56
N ARG A 279 -25.71 -45.00 48.81
CA ARG A 279 -26.29 -46.35 49.08
C ARG A 279 -26.41 -47.16 47.77
N ASN A 280 -25.83 -48.38 47.80
CA ASN A 280 -26.07 -49.55 46.93
C ASN A 280 -25.47 -49.47 45.49
N ASP A 281 -24.82 -50.46 44.87
CA ASP A 281 -24.67 -51.92 45.08
C ASP A 281 -23.38 -52.43 44.38
N VAL A 282 -22.66 -53.34 45.06
CA VAL A 282 -22.21 -54.66 44.57
C VAL A 282 -21.94 -54.84 43.06
N GLU A 283 -20.70 -55.17 42.66
CA GLU A 283 -20.34 -56.47 42.06
C GLU A 283 -18.81 -56.64 41.93
N ASN A 284 -18.38 -57.89 41.90
CA ASN A 284 -17.05 -58.40 42.16
C ASN A 284 -16.15 -58.52 40.91
N ALA A 285 -14.84 -58.60 41.21
CA ALA A 285 -13.84 -59.52 40.66
C ALA A 285 -12.80 -59.00 39.62
N PRO A 286 -11.58 -59.58 39.64
CA PRO A 286 -10.34 -58.92 39.23
C PRO A 286 -9.68 -59.55 37.98
N GLY A 287 -8.71 -58.87 37.37
CA GLY A 287 -7.71 -59.57 36.56
C GLY A 287 -6.94 -58.77 35.51
N ILE A 288 -5.62 -58.89 35.61
CA ILE A 288 -4.59 -58.86 34.53
C ILE A 288 -3.86 -57.52 34.30
N MET A 289 -2.61 -57.52 34.77
CA MET A 289 -1.41 -56.75 34.35
C MET A 289 -0.34 -57.79 33.94
N PRO A 290 0.81 -57.45 33.33
CA PRO A 290 1.06 -56.76 32.06
C PRO A 290 2.01 -57.60 31.15
N GLY A 291 2.22 -57.19 29.89
CA GLY A 291 3.24 -57.76 29.00
C GLY A 291 4.35 -56.74 28.67
N PRO A 292 5.64 -57.06 28.84
CA PRO A 292 6.75 -56.12 28.63
C PRO A 292 7.37 -56.22 27.22
N ASP A 293 8.11 -55.17 26.89
CA ASP A 293 9.14 -55.05 25.86
C ASP A 293 8.75 -54.77 24.40
N GLY A 294 9.36 -53.68 23.90
CA GLY A 294 9.36 -53.33 22.48
C GLY A 294 9.90 -51.93 22.18
N ARG A 295 10.99 -51.49 22.83
CA ARG A 295 11.79 -50.37 22.30
C ARG A 295 12.25 -50.73 20.88
N ILE A 296 12.19 -49.79 19.94
CA ILE A 296 13.36 -49.36 19.14
C ILE A 296 13.10 -47.96 18.53
N GLN A 297 14.15 -47.18 18.74
CA GLN A 297 14.61 -45.87 18.30
C GLN A 297 14.41 -45.46 16.83
N SER A 298 14.33 -44.15 16.68
CA SER A 298 14.45 -43.31 15.48
C SER A 298 15.78 -43.46 14.74
N THR A 299 15.72 -43.62 13.42
CA THR A 299 16.64 -43.07 12.39
C THR A 299 16.18 -43.58 11.03
N VAL A 300 15.92 -42.71 10.03
CA VAL A 300 16.44 -42.86 8.66
C VAL A 300 16.49 -41.47 7.99
N GLU A 301 17.58 -41.34 7.25
CA GLU A 301 18.23 -40.19 6.64
C GLU A 301 17.52 -39.55 5.45
N ILE A 302 18.02 -38.34 5.20
CA ILE A 302 17.97 -37.53 3.99
C ILE A 302 18.87 -38.17 2.92
N ASN A 303 18.39 -38.41 1.69
CA ASN A 303 19.03 -37.90 0.45
C ASN A 303 18.31 -38.26 -0.88
N CYS A 304 18.33 -37.24 -1.75
CA CYS A 304 18.44 -37.21 -3.22
C CYS A 304 17.43 -37.90 -4.15
N ALA A 305 16.68 -37.08 -4.90
CA ALA A 305 16.88 -36.87 -6.33
C ALA A 305 16.44 -35.44 -6.72
#